data_AF-R9AQS9-F1
#
_entry.id   AF-R9AQS9-F1
#
_cell.length_a   1.000
_cell.length_b   1.000
_cell.length_c   1.000
_cell.angle_alpha   90.00
_cell.angle_beta   90.00
_cell.angle_gamma   90.00
#
_symmetry.space_group_name_H-M   'P 1'
#
loop_
_entity.id
_entity.type
_entity.pdbx_description
1 polymer ?
#
loop_
_entity_poly.entity_id
_entity_poly.type
_entity_poly.pdbx_seq_one_letter_code
_entity_poly.pdbx_strand_id
1 'polypeptide(L)'
;AINGSQLAGTAKSVSDALGGGSVVNPDGTVTAPSYTVNGVESNNVGDAITELDKGWNLQSNGANAGAIKATDTVDIGTVEGEDNLTVTKDGNTIQYGLNKDLKVDSVTAGDTVINDNGVTITNGPSITKSGINAAGNPITNVGAGVNDTDAVNKGQLDDAAAAAKTEVTEGKNITVSKTTGADGQDIYEVATADDVSFDSVQVGDVNIDGATGKISGVADGTIAAGSKDAVNGG
;
A
#
# COMPACT_ATOMS: atom_id res chain seq x y z
N ALA A 1 -41.39 51.23 -73.03
CA ALA A 1 -41.15 49.81 -73.36
C ALA A 1 -39.89 49.36 -72.63
N ILE A 2 -39.82 48.10 -72.19
CA ILE A 2 -38.58 47.49 -71.69
C ILE A 2 -37.69 47.16 -72.89
N ASN A 3 -36.38 47.45 -72.80
CA ASN A 3 -35.41 47.10 -73.86
C ASN A 3 -34.61 45.83 -73.49
N GLY A 4 -33.94 45.23 -74.49
CA GLY A 4 -33.22 43.96 -74.31
C GLY A 4 -32.06 44.03 -73.30
N SER A 5 -31.38 45.17 -73.18
CA SER A 5 -30.29 45.34 -72.19
C SER A 5 -30.82 45.43 -70.76
N GLN A 6 -32.00 46.04 -70.54
CA GLN A 6 -32.69 46.01 -69.25
C GLN A 6 -33.08 44.58 -68.86
N LEU A 7 -33.63 43.79 -69.80
CA LEU A 7 -34.00 42.41 -69.53
C LEU A 7 -32.78 41.51 -69.25
N ALA A 8 -31.72 41.62 -70.06
CA ALA A 8 -30.46 40.89 -69.84
C ALA A 8 -29.78 41.31 -68.53
N GLY A 9 -29.82 42.58 -68.18
CA GLY A 9 -29.36 43.09 -66.89
C GLY A 9 -30.12 42.48 -65.72
N THR A 10 -31.45 42.38 -65.80
CA THR A 10 -32.27 41.69 -64.79
C THR A 10 -31.93 40.20 -64.69
N ALA A 11 -31.82 39.49 -65.82
CA ALA A 11 -31.47 38.06 -65.83
C ALA A 11 -30.08 37.82 -65.24
N LYS A 12 -29.10 38.67 -65.57
CA LYS A 12 -27.76 38.61 -65.00
C LYS A 12 -27.75 38.91 -63.50
N SER A 13 -28.55 39.89 -63.04
CA SER A 13 -28.72 40.13 -61.61
C SER A 13 -29.26 38.90 -60.87
N VAL A 14 -30.14 38.12 -61.49
CA VAL A 14 -30.68 36.89 -60.91
C VAL A 14 -29.63 35.78 -60.90
N SER A 15 -28.94 35.51 -62.01
CA SER A 15 -27.88 34.48 -62.04
C SER A 15 -26.75 34.79 -61.05
N ASP A 16 -26.35 36.06 -60.97
CA ASP A 16 -25.32 36.51 -60.02
C ASP A 16 -25.79 36.37 -58.56
N ALA A 17 -27.08 36.61 -58.28
CA ALA A 17 -27.65 36.45 -56.94
C ALA A 17 -27.80 34.99 -56.53
N LEU A 18 -28.08 34.08 -57.47
CA LEU A 18 -28.09 32.64 -57.21
C LEU A 18 -26.66 32.10 -57.00
N GLY A 19 -25.68 32.58 -57.77
CA GLY A 19 -24.33 32.03 -57.70
C GLY A 19 -24.30 30.56 -58.11
N GLY A 20 -23.48 29.73 -57.45
CA GLY A 20 -23.43 28.29 -57.73
C GLY A 20 -23.08 27.94 -59.19
N GLY A 21 -22.37 28.82 -59.91
CA GLY A 21 -22.08 28.64 -61.34
C GLY A 21 -23.25 28.93 -62.29
N SER A 22 -24.36 29.52 -61.80
CA SER A 22 -25.47 29.99 -62.64
C SER A 22 -25.02 31.10 -63.61
N VAL A 23 -25.48 31.02 -64.86
CA VAL A 23 -25.17 31.99 -65.92
C VAL A 23 -26.41 32.31 -66.75
N VAL A 24 -26.40 33.46 -67.43
CA VAL A 24 -27.41 33.80 -68.44
C VAL A 24 -27.01 33.17 -69.77
N ASN A 25 -27.86 32.31 -70.30
CA ASN A 25 -27.70 31.70 -71.62
C ASN A 25 -27.96 32.73 -72.74
N PRO A 26 -27.45 32.47 -73.97
CA PRO A 26 -27.74 33.34 -75.12
C PRO A 26 -29.23 33.52 -75.46
N ASP A 27 -30.09 32.59 -75.04
CA ASP A 27 -31.56 32.67 -75.19
C ASP A 27 -32.25 33.51 -74.09
N GLY A 28 -31.48 34.05 -73.14
CA GLY A 28 -31.96 34.87 -72.03
C GLY A 28 -32.42 34.09 -70.80
N THR A 29 -32.40 32.75 -70.83
CA THR A 29 -32.67 31.92 -69.64
C THR A 29 -31.50 31.94 -68.67
N VAL A 30 -31.76 31.63 -67.40
CA VAL A 30 -30.74 31.48 -66.36
C VAL A 30 -30.51 29.99 -66.11
N THR A 31 -29.27 29.51 -66.20
CA THR A 31 -28.95 28.11 -65.85
C THR A 31 -29.19 27.89 -64.37
N ALA A 32 -29.63 26.68 -64.00
CA ALA A 32 -29.75 26.31 -62.61
C ALA A 32 -28.38 26.44 -61.91
N PRO A 33 -28.32 26.95 -60.66
CA PRO A 33 -27.11 26.87 -59.86
C PRO A 33 -26.78 25.40 -59.56
N SER A 34 -25.56 25.12 -59.11
CA SER A 34 -25.15 23.85 -58.50
C SER A 34 -24.55 24.15 -57.13
N TYR A 35 -25.19 23.63 -56.09
CA TYR A 35 -24.73 23.70 -54.70
C TYR A 35 -24.40 22.29 -54.22
N THR A 36 -23.31 22.11 -53.49
CA THR A 36 -23.01 20.84 -52.81
C THR A 36 -23.11 21.02 -51.31
N VAL A 37 -24.11 20.40 -50.68
CA VAL A 37 -24.37 20.46 -49.24
C VAL A 37 -24.46 19.04 -48.72
N ASN A 38 -23.75 18.74 -47.63
CA ASN A 38 -23.70 17.38 -47.05
C ASN A 38 -23.36 16.28 -48.08
N GLY A 39 -22.56 16.61 -49.09
CA GLY A 39 -22.18 15.70 -50.18
C GLY A 39 -23.25 15.47 -51.25
N VAL A 40 -24.40 16.15 -51.16
CA VAL A 40 -25.51 16.06 -52.13
C VAL A 40 -25.49 17.31 -53.02
N GLU A 41 -25.54 17.11 -54.34
CA GLU A 41 -25.68 18.19 -55.31
C GLU A 41 -27.15 18.61 -55.44
N SER A 42 -27.41 19.91 -55.32
CA SER A 42 -28.74 20.52 -55.42
C SER A 42 -28.72 21.65 -56.44
N ASN A 43 -29.74 21.72 -57.29
CA ASN A 43 -29.80 22.69 -58.39
C ASN A 43 -30.73 23.89 -58.13
N ASN A 44 -31.18 24.04 -56.90
CA ASN A 44 -31.98 25.17 -56.43
C ASN A 44 -31.74 25.41 -54.94
N VAL A 45 -32.13 26.59 -54.46
CA VAL A 45 -31.86 27.05 -53.09
C VAL A 45 -32.67 26.25 -52.05
N GLY A 46 -33.91 25.85 -52.37
CA GLY A 46 -34.78 25.14 -51.43
C GLY A 46 -34.25 23.76 -51.07
N ASP A 47 -33.79 23.00 -52.07
CA ASP A 47 -33.18 21.68 -51.86
C ASP A 47 -31.86 21.80 -51.10
N ALA A 48 -31.01 22.77 -51.44
CA ALA A 48 -29.75 22.99 -50.73
C ALA A 48 -29.96 23.33 -49.25
N ILE A 49 -30.98 24.14 -48.91
CA ILE A 49 -31.36 24.44 -47.52
C ILE A 49 -31.93 23.19 -46.83
N THR A 50 -32.71 22.38 -47.55
CA THR A 50 -33.25 21.12 -47.03
C THR A 50 -32.12 20.14 -46.68
N GLU A 51 -31.10 20.03 -47.54
CA GLU A 51 -29.91 19.23 -47.27
C GLU A 51 -29.11 19.77 -46.08
N LEU A 52 -29.01 21.10 -45.93
CA LEU A 52 -28.36 21.74 -44.78
C LEU A 52 -29.11 21.45 -43.47
N ASP A 53 -30.46 21.50 -43.49
CA ASP A 53 -31.31 21.26 -42.32
C ASP A 53 -31.24 19.81 -41.80
N LYS A 54 -30.74 18.88 -42.62
CA LYS A 54 -30.44 17.51 -42.15
C LYS A 54 -29.33 17.50 -41.11
N GLY A 55 -28.48 18.52 -41.05
CA GLY A 55 -27.40 18.64 -40.07
C GLY A 55 -26.32 17.57 -40.22
N TRP A 56 -25.70 17.20 -39.11
CA TRP A 56 -24.70 16.14 -39.04
C TRP A 56 -25.01 15.18 -37.89
N ASN A 57 -24.70 13.89 -38.03
CA ASN A 57 -25.01 12.91 -36.99
C ASN A 57 -23.90 12.85 -35.93
N LEU A 58 -24.26 13.00 -34.66
CA LEU A 58 -23.41 12.75 -33.50
C LEU A 58 -23.77 11.40 -32.87
N GLN A 59 -22.76 10.62 -32.51
CA GLN A 59 -22.90 9.38 -31.73
C GLN A 59 -21.74 9.27 -30.73
N SER A 60 -21.94 8.56 -29.63
CA SER A 60 -20.89 8.29 -28.64
C SER A 60 -20.72 6.80 -28.46
N ASN A 61 -19.47 6.33 -28.49
CA ASN A 61 -19.11 4.91 -28.38
C ASN A 61 -19.89 3.98 -29.35
N GLY A 62 -20.17 4.47 -30.56
CA GLY A 62 -20.92 3.71 -31.57
C GLY A 62 -22.43 3.60 -31.33
N ALA A 63 -23.00 4.39 -30.40
CA ALA A 63 -24.40 4.31 -30.00
C ALA A 63 -25.11 5.68 -30.02
N ASN A 64 -26.45 5.63 -30.03
CA ASN A 64 -27.37 6.78 -29.92
C ASN A 64 -27.15 7.88 -30.97
N ALA A 65 -27.04 7.49 -32.25
CA ALA A 65 -26.89 8.45 -33.33
C ALA A 65 -28.10 9.39 -33.42
N GLY A 66 -27.83 10.70 -33.43
CA GLY A 66 -28.84 11.74 -33.61
C GLY A 66 -28.30 12.88 -34.47
N ALA A 67 -29.16 13.43 -35.33
CA ALA A 67 -28.80 14.59 -36.14
C ALA A 67 -28.73 15.85 -35.25
N ILE A 68 -27.64 16.59 -35.37
CA ILE A 68 -27.43 17.92 -34.83
C ILE A 68 -27.63 18.92 -35.96
N LYS A 69 -28.71 19.69 -35.87
CA LYS A 69 -29.13 20.66 -36.88
C LYS A 69 -28.50 22.03 -36.63
N ALA A 70 -28.72 22.94 -37.59
CA ALA A 70 -28.45 24.34 -37.36
C ALA A 70 -29.22 24.82 -36.12
N THR A 71 -28.54 25.57 -35.24
CA THR A 71 -29.04 26.10 -33.95
C THR A 71 -29.08 25.13 -32.77
N ASP A 72 -28.88 23.83 -32.98
CA ASP A 72 -28.75 22.89 -31.86
C ASP A 72 -27.49 23.18 -31.05
N THR A 73 -27.55 22.94 -29.74
CA THR A 73 -26.38 22.99 -28.86
C THR A 73 -25.97 21.57 -28.50
N VAL A 74 -24.69 21.27 -28.69
CA VAL A 74 -24.08 20.04 -28.19
C VAL A 74 -23.39 20.36 -26.88
N ASP A 75 -23.86 19.73 -25.80
CA ASP A 75 -23.18 19.78 -24.51
C ASP A 75 -22.08 18.70 -24.47
N ILE A 76 -20.84 19.13 -24.27
CA ILE A 76 -19.67 18.26 -24.16
C ILE A 76 -19.11 18.46 -22.75
N GLY A 77 -19.71 17.76 -21.79
CA GLY A 77 -19.39 17.83 -20.37
C GLY A 77 -19.17 16.46 -19.74
N THR A 78 -19.17 16.42 -18.41
CA THR A 78 -19.18 15.18 -17.63
C THR A 78 -20.60 14.79 -17.24
N VAL A 79 -20.78 13.54 -16.82
CA VAL A 79 -22.06 13.07 -16.26
C VAL A 79 -22.31 13.71 -14.89
N GLU A 80 -23.58 13.81 -14.49
CA GLU A 80 -23.96 14.34 -13.18
C GLU A 80 -23.25 13.56 -12.04
N GLY A 81 -22.63 14.30 -11.12
CA GLY A 81 -21.91 13.73 -9.97
C GLY A 81 -20.52 13.19 -10.27
N GLU A 82 -19.99 13.35 -11.49
CA GLU A 82 -18.60 13.03 -11.79
C GLU A 82 -17.65 14.07 -11.17
N ASP A 83 -16.85 13.63 -10.20
CA ASP A 83 -15.90 14.48 -9.46
C ASP A 83 -14.46 14.37 -9.99
N ASN A 84 -14.12 13.39 -10.83
CA ASN A 84 -12.74 13.10 -11.23
C ASN A 84 -12.31 13.76 -12.53
N LEU A 85 -13.25 14.03 -13.43
CA LEU A 85 -12.96 14.64 -14.73
C LEU A 85 -13.41 16.10 -14.77
N THR A 86 -12.61 16.95 -15.38
CA THR A 86 -12.98 18.33 -15.72
C THR A 86 -13.01 18.48 -17.22
N VAL A 87 -14.07 19.13 -17.70
CA VAL A 87 -14.21 19.53 -19.10
C VAL A 87 -14.46 21.03 -19.14
N THR A 88 -13.61 21.76 -19.85
CA THR A 88 -13.76 23.21 -20.02
C THR A 88 -13.67 23.58 -21.49
N LYS A 89 -14.34 24.67 -21.86
CA LYS A 89 -14.28 25.24 -23.21
C LYS A 89 -13.53 26.55 -23.17
N ASP A 90 -12.49 26.65 -23.98
CA ASP A 90 -11.76 27.90 -24.23
C ASP A 90 -11.75 28.17 -25.75
N GLY A 91 -12.44 29.23 -26.19
CA GLY A 91 -12.67 29.48 -27.61
C GLY A 91 -13.32 28.28 -28.30
N ASN A 92 -12.62 27.70 -29.27
CA ASN A 92 -13.04 26.50 -30.03
C ASN A 92 -12.43 25.19 -29.52
N THR A 93 -11.69 25.23 -28.42
CA THR A 93 -11.02 24.05 -27.84
C THR A 93 -11.81 23.54 -26.64
N ILE A 94 -12.05 22.23 -26.63
CA ILE A 94 -12.52 21.49 -25.46
C ILE A 94 -11.29 20.89 -24.77
N GLN A 95 -11.09 21.22 -23.51
CA GLN A 95 -9.98 20.75 -22.70
C GLN A 95 -10.48 19.73 -21.68
N TYR A 96 -9.80 18.59 -21.63
CA TYR A 96 -10.05 17.53 -20.66
C TYR A 96 -8.93 17.50 -19.64
N GLY A 97 -9.30 17.43 -18.36
CA GLY A 97 -8.37 17.30 -17.25
C GLY A 97 -8.82 16.21 -16.30
N LEU A 98 -7.85 15.52 -15.72
CA LEU A 98 -8.08 14.70 -14.53
C LEU A 98 -7.85 15.58 -13.30
N ASN A 99 -8.77 15.53 -12.35
CA ASN A 99 -8.60 16.22 -11.07
C ASN A 99 -7.44 15.62 -10.28
N LYS A 100 -6.80 16.46 -9.45
CA LYS A 100 -5.64 16.04 -8.66
C LYS A 100 -6.04 15.10 -7.54
N ASP A 101 -7.19 15.37 -6.94
CA ASP A 101 -7.82 14.50 -5.96
C ASP A 101 -8.84 13.63 -6.67
N LEU A 102 -8.69 12.31 -6.52
CA LEU A 102 -9.54 11.33 -7.14
C LEU A 102 -10.40 10.63 -6.10
N LYS A 103 -11.70 10.54 -6.41
CA LYS A 103 -12.68 9.77 -5.67
C LYS A 103 -13.03 8.54 -6.49
N VAL A 104 -12.44 7.42 -6.11
CA VAL A 104 -12.59 6.13 -6.78
C VAL A 104 -12.87 5.04 -5.75
N ASP A 105 -13.56 3.99 -6.17
CA ASP A 105 -13.82 2.84 -5.30
C ASP A 105 -12.57 1.95 -5.15
N SER A 106 -11.78 1.83 -6.23
CA SER A 106 -10.54 1.05 -6.22
C SER A 106 -9.55 1.49 -7.29
N VAL A 107 -8.27 1.22 -7.03
CA VAL A 107 -7.16 1.30 -7.99
C VAL A 107 -6.45 -0.04 -8.03
N THR A 108 -6.35 -0.63 -9.22
CA THR A 108 -5.58 -1.86 -9.45
C THR A 108 -4.37 -1.55 -10.32
N ALA A 109 -3.17 -1.82 -9.81
CA ALA A 109 -1.89 -1.64 -10.50
C ALA A 109 -1.07 -2.94 -10.42
N GLY A 110 -1.14 -3.75 -11.48
CA GLY A 110 -0.64 -5.12 -11.44
C GLY A 110 -1.38 -5.92 -10.36
N ASP A 111 -0.62 -6.57 -9.47
CA ASP A 111 -1.16 -7.36 -8.36
C ASP A 111 -1.55 -6.52 -7.13
N THR A 112 -1.28 -5.21 -7.15
CA THR A 112 -1.62 -4.30 -6.05
C THR A 112 -3.02 -3.74 -6.22
N VAL A 113 -3.83 -3.85 -5.18
CA VAL A 113 -5.16 -3.26 -5.09
C VAL A 113 -5.20 -2.27 -3.93
N ILE A 114 -5.67 -1.06 -4.20
CA ILE A 114 -5.99 -0.03 -3.21
C ILE A 114 -7.50 0.18 -3.26
N ASN A 115 -8.19 0.03 -2.13
CA ASN A 115 -9.64 0.20 -2.03
C ASN A 115 -10.05 0.64 -0.61
N ASP A 116 -11.35 0.61 -0.34
CA ASP A 116 -11.95 0.97 0.95
C ASP A 116 -11.48 0.11 2.14
N ASN A 117 -10.84 -1.04 1.90
CA ASN A 117 -10.28 -1.91 2.94
C ASN A 117 -8.80 -1.64 3.23
N GLY A 118 -8.06 -0.99 2.32
CA GLY A 118 -6.64 -0.68 2.44
C GLY A 118 -5.82 -1.01 1.19
N VAL A 119 -4.61 -1.54 1.38
CA VAL A 119 -3.67 -1.94 0.32
C VAL A 119 -3.41 -3.44 0.40
N THR A 120 -3.56 -4.16 -0.71
CA THR A 120 -3.27 -5.60 -0.79
C THR A 120 -2.43 -5.90 -2.01
N ILE A 121 -1.43 -6.78 -1.85
CA ILE A 121 -0.69 -7.39 -2.95
C ILE A 121 -1.11 -8.86 -3.05
N THR A 122 -1.56 -9.30 -4.23
CA THR A 122 -1.96 -10.71 -4.43
C THR A 122 -0.81 -11.66 -4.11
N ASN A 123 -1.06 -12.67 -3.28
CA ASN A 123 -0.04 -13.60 -2.75
C ASN A 123 1.14 -12.91 -2.01
N GLY A 124 0.93 -11.69 -1.52
CA GLY A 124 1.94 -10.88 -0.85
C GLY A 124 1.41 -10.18 0.40
N PRO A 125 2.18 -9.22 0.93
CA PRO A 125 1.78 -8.46 2.11
C PRO A 125 0.50 -7.63 1.90
N SER A 126 -0.16 -7.30 3.01
CA SER A 126 -1.31 -6.39 3.01
C SER A 126 -1.33 -5.48 4.25
N ILE A 127 -1.94 -4.31 4.08
CA ILE A 127 -2.23 -3.33 5.12
C ILE A 127 -3.71 -2.99 5.00
N THR A 128 -4.51 -3.41 5.98
CA THR A 128 -5.97 -3.29 5.93
C THR A 128 -6.52 -2.73 7.24
N LYS A 129 -7.84 -2.48 7.30
CA LYS A 129 -8.55 -2.15 8.55
C LYS A 129 -8.33 -3.16 9.69
N SER A 130 -8.01 -4.42 9.35
CA SER A 130 -7.73 -5.47 10.33
C SER A 130 -6.26 -5.52 10.79
N GLY A 131 -5.40 -4.66 10.25
CA GLY A 131 -3.97 -4.59 10.57
C GLY A 131 -3.07 -4.98 9.40
N ILE A 132 -1.86 -5.41 9.73
CA ILE A 132 -0.77 -5.69 8.78
C ILE A 132 -0.55 -7.21 8.70
N ASN A 133 -0.47 -7.76 7.48
CA ASN A 133 -0.05 -9.13 7.23
C ASN A 133 1.22 -9.13 6.36
N ALA A 134 2.31 -9.69 6.88
CA ALA A 134 3.58 -9.80 6.14
C ALA A 134 3.64 -10.98 5.15
N ALA A 135 2.58 -11.79 5.08
CA ALA A 135 2.47 -12.98 4.22
C ALA A 135 3.63 -13.97 4.39
N GLY A 136 4.07 -14.17 5.64
CA GLY A 136 5.18 -15.07 5.98
C GLY A 136 6.58 -14.51 5.68
N ASN A 137 6.69 -13.28 5.16
CA ASN A 137 7.98 -12.66 4.91
C ASN A 137 8.55 -12.02 6.19
N PRO A 138 9.88 -11.99 6.35
CA PRO A 138 10.53 -11.19 7.40
C PRO A 138 10.21 -9.70 7.23
N ILE A 139 9.95 -9.01 8.35
CA ILE A 139 9.90 -7.54 8.39
C ILE A 139 11.31 -7.06 8.77
N THR A 140 12.03 -6.49 7.81
CA THR A 140 13.42 -6.03 7.99
C THR A 140 13.48 -4.55 8.35
N ASN A 141 14.65 -4.10 8.82
CA ASN A 141 14.90 -2.70 9.23
C ASN A 141 13.98 -2.20 10.35
N VAL A 142 13.53 -3.11 11.22
CA VAL A 142 12.82 -2.76 12.46
C VAL A 142 13.83 -2.23 13.47
N GLY A 143 13.70 -0.94 13.84
CA GLY A 143 14.48 -0.33 14.92
C GLY A 143 14.24 -1.04 16.27
N ALA A 144 15.08 -0.76 17.27
CA ALA A 144 14.83 -1.30 18.60
C ALA A 144 13.55 -0.69 19.19
N GLY A 145 12.64 -1.53 19.66
CA GLY A 145 11.41 -1.09 20.33
C GLY A 145 11.77 -0.45 21.68
N VAL A 146 11.14 0.68 21.97
CA VAL A 146 11.39 1.48 23.19
C VAL A 146 10.15 1.50 24.08
N ASN A 147 8.97 1.59 23.47
CA ASN A 147 7.69 1.60 24.18
C ASN A 147 7.09 0.19 24.26
N ASP A 148 6.17 -0.01 25.20
CA ASP A 148 5.50 -1.30 25.47
C ASP A 148 4.77 -1.89 24.25
N THR A 149 4.39 -1.05 23.28
CA THR A 149 3.64 -1.46 22.07
C THR A 149 4.50 -1.47 20.80
N ASP A 150 5.80 -1.22 20.92
CA ASP A 150 6.70 -1.27 19.76
C ASP A 150 7.01 -2.73 19.38
N ALA A 151 7.24 -2.97 18.09
CA ALA A 151 7.80 -4.24 17.66
C ALA A 151 9.25 -4.38 18.16
N VAL A 152 9.60 -5.55 18.70
CA VAL A 152 10.99 -5.88 19.05
C VAL A 152 11.71 -6.48 17.85
N ASN A 153 12.96 -6.11 17.64
CA ASN A 153 13.80 -6.75 16.64
C ASN A 153 14.55 -7.95 17.24
N LYS A 154 15.16 -8.78 16.36
CA LYS A 154 15.89 -9.99 16.80
C LYS A 154 17.03 -9.67 17.76
N GLY A 155 17.72 -8.54 17.60
CA GLY A 155 18.82 -8.14 18.47
C GLY A 155 18.38 -8.00 19.94
N GLN A 156 17.25 -7.35 20.18
CA GLN A 156 16.69 -7.22 21.54
C GLN A 156 16.35 -8.58 22.15
N LEU A 157 15.81 -9.51 21.34
CA LEU A 157 15.52 -10.87 21.81
C LEU A 157 16.80 -11.64 22.15
N ASP A 158 17.83 -11.53 21.30
CA ASP A 158 19.13 -12.17 21.53
C ASP A 158 19.81 -11.64 22.80
N ASP A 159 19.79 -10.31 23.01
CA ASP A 159 20.35 -9.66 24.20
C ASP A 159 19.60 -10.08 25.47
N ALA A 160 18.26 -10.11 25.44
CA ALA A 160 17.45 -10.57 26.55
C ALA A 160 17.71 -12.05 26.88
N ALA A 161 17.84 -12.89 25.85
CA ALA A 161 18.16 -14.32 26.01
C ALA A 161 19.58 -14.54 26.56
N ALA A 162 20.55 -13.71 26.18
CA ALA A 162 21.89 -13.74 26.73
C ALA A 162 21.91 -13.30 28.20
N ALA A 163 21.21 -12.21 28.54
CA ALA A 163 21.12 -11.68 29.89
C ALA A 163 20.37 -12.61 30.87
N ALA A 164 19.48 -13.47 30.36
CA ALA A 164 18.75 -14.45 31.17
C ALA A 164 19.62 -15.64 31.63
N LYS A 165 20.81 -15.84 31.05
CA LYS A 165 21.69 -16.95 31.42
C LYS A 165 22.35 -16.70 32.77
N THR A 166 22.31 -17.71 33.63
CA THR A 166 23.05 -17.73 34.90
C THR A 166 24.32 -18.55 34.75
N GLU A 167 25.38 -18.12 35.44
CA GLU A 167 26.64 -18.84 35.52
C GLU A 167 26.77 -19.46 36.91
N VAL A 168 27.12 -20.75 36.96
CA VAL A 168 27.41 -21.48 38.20
C VAL A 168 28.88 -21.88 38.16
N THR A 169 29.66 -21.40 39.13
CA THR A 169 31.09 -21.69 39.25
C THR A 169 31.35 -22.60 40.44
N GLU A 170 32.23 -23.58 40.27
CA GLU A 170 32.68 -24.45 41.35
C GLU A 170 33.46 -23.65 42.42
N GLY A 171 33.06 -23.80 43.68
CA GLY A 171 33.81 -23.31 44.84
C GLY A 171 34.77 -24.39 45.36
N LYS A 172 35.71 -24.00 46.24
CA LYS A 172 36.81 -24.87 46.76
C LYS A 172 36.40 -26.28 47.22
N ASN A 173 35.19 -26.48 47.74
CA ASN A 173 34.69 -27.76 48.29
C ASN A 173 33.45 -28.31 47.56
N ILE A 174 33.13 -27.77 46.38
CA ILE A 174 31.91 -28.05 45.64
C ILE A 174 32.29 -28.55 44.25
N THR A 175 31.61 -29.59 43.78
CA THR A 175 31.63 -30.01 42.38
C THR A 175 30.33 -29.57 41.71
N VAL A 176 30.43 -29.15 40.46
CA VAL A 176 29.30 -28.74 39.63
C VAL A 176 29.37 -29.51 38.33
N SER A 177 28.49 -30.51 38.18
CA SER A 177 28.40 -31.28 36.94
C SER A 177 27.28 -30.72 36.06
N LYS A 178 27.56 -30.55 34.77
CA LYS A 178 26.57 -30.10 33.79
C LYS A 178 26.07 -31.30 33.00
N THR A 179 24.74 -31.45 32.95
CA THR A 179 24.06 -32.36 32.02
C THR A 179 23.03 -31.59 31.20
N THR A 180 22.56 -32.18 30.10
CA THR A 180 21.47 -31.62 29.29
C THR A 180 20.20 -32.39 29.61
N GLY A 181 19.16 -31.67 30.02
CA GLY A 181 17.84 -32.23 30.27
C GLY A 181 17.15 -32.69 28.99
N ALA A 182 16.03 -33.39 29.15
CA ALA A 182 15.26 -33.92 28.02
C ALA A 182 14.70 -32.83 27.08
N ASP A 183 14.53 -31.60 27.59
CA ASP A 183 14.02 -30.45 26.82
C ASP A 183 15.16 -29.56 26.29
N GLY A 184 16.42 -30.00 26.40
CA GLY A 184 17.59 -29.27 25.93
C GLY A 184 18.09 -28.17 26.88
N GLN A 185 17.51 -28.05 28.08
CA GLN A 185 17.97 -27.13 29.12
C GLN A 185 19.24 -27.65 29.80
N ASP A 186 20.08 -26.74 30.27
CA ASP A 186 21.25 -27.09 31.09
C ASP A 186 20.80 -27.41 32.53
N ILE A 187 21.24 -28.55 33.06
CA ILE A 187 21.06 -28.94 34.45
C ILE A 187 22.42 -28.93 35.12
N TYR A 188 22.55 -28.14 36.19
CA TYR A 188 23.75 -28.08 37.02
C TYR A 188 23.50 -28.82 38.32
N GLU A 189 24.14 -29.99 38.47
CA GLU A 189 24.16 -30.72 39.73
C GLU A 189 25.28 -30.17 40.61
N VAL A 190 24.93 -29.65 41.79
CA VAL A 190 25.86 -29.08 42.74
C VAL A 190 25.98 -30.02 43.93
N ALA A 191 27.16 -30.58 44.14
CA ALA A 191 27.44 -31.51 45.22
C ALA A 191 28.65 -31.05 46.05
N THR A 192 28.76 -31.52 47.30
CA THR A 192 30.04 -31.46 47.99
C THR A 192 31.02 -32.36 47.24
N ALA A 193 32.24 -31.87 47.05
CA ALA A 193 33.31 -32.75 46.61
C ALA A 193 33.44 -33.94 47.58
N ASP A 194 33.83 -35.11 47.06
CA ASP A 194 34.08 -36.29 47.89
C ASP A 194 35.14 -36.00 48.97
N ASP A 195 36.13 -35.19 48.61
CA ASP A 195 37.14 -34.64 49.50
C ASP A 195 36.94 -33.13 49.69
N VAL A 196 36.82 -32.69 50.95
CA VAL A 196 36.58 -31.28 51.31
C VAL A 196 37.73 -30.71 52.13
N SER A 197 38.09 -29.44 51.89
CA SER A 197 39.18 -28.73 52.56
C SER A 197 38.67 -27.50 53.32
N PHE A 198 38.92 -27.48 54.63
CA PHE A 198 38.58 -26.36 55.51
C PHE A 198 39.81 -25.96 56.33
N ASP A 199 40.11 -24.65 56.42
CA ASP A 199 41.26 -24.14 57.21
C ASP A 199 40.97 -24.22 58.72
N SER A 200 39.70 -24.06 59.08
CA SER A 200 39.14 -24.46 60.36
C SER A 200 37.75 -24.98 60.07
N VAL A 201 37.45 -26.17 60.55
CA VAL A 201 36.06 -26.54 60.75
C VAL A 201 35.74 -26.17 62.17
N GLN A 202 34.68 -25.39 62.38
CA GLN A 202 34.06 -25.38 63.69
C GLN A 202 33.28 -26.67 63.84
N VAL A 203 34.05 -27.75 63.99
CA VAL A 203 33.64 -28.99 64.61
C VAL A 203 33.93 -28.80 66.07
N GLY A 204 33.08 -29.29 66.96
CA GLY A 204 33.57 -29.48 68.32
C GLY A 204 34.74 -30.48 68.30
N ASP A 205 35.10 -30.99 69.44
CA ASP A 205 36.18 -31.98 69.50
C ASP A 205 35.65 -33.40 69.13
N VAL A 206 35.12 -33.46 67.93
CA VAL A 206 33.98 -34.28 67.56
C VAL A 206 34.45 -35.10 66.36
N ASN A 207 34.98 -36.28 66.62
CA ASN A 207 35.11 -37.31 65.59
C ASN A 207 33.72 -37.65 65.03
N ILE A 208 33.60 -38.08 63.79
CA ILE A 208 32.34 -38.65 63.28
C ILE A 208 32.74 -39.83 62.43
N ASP A 209 32.94 -40.96 63.07
CA ASP A 209 33.41 -42.13 62.35
C ASP A 209 32.26 -42.80 61.58
N GLY A 210 32.33 -42.76 60.25
CA GLY A 210 31.34 -43.36 59.36
C GLY A 210 31.33 -44.90 59.33
N ALA A 211 32.33 -45.56 59.90
CA ALA A 211 32.47 -47.02 59.92
C ALA A 211 32.40 -47.61 61.34
N THR A 212 33.01 -46.96 62.33
CA THR A 212 33.04 -47.38 63.74
C THR A 212 32.08 -46.60 64.65
N GLY A 213 31.52 -45.48 64.18
CA GLY A 213 30.42 -44.74 64.82
C GLY A 213 30.79 -43.79 65.97
N LYS A 214 32.07 -43.63 66.31
CA LYS A 214 32.46 -42.84 67.49
C LYS A 214 32.63 -41.36 67.18
N ILE A 215 31.92 -40.56 67.97
CA ILE A 215 32.26 -39.17 68.23
C ILE A 215 33.06 -39.12 69.50
N SER A 216 34.26 -38.63 69.36
CA SER A 216 35.31 -38.86 70.33
C SER A 216 36.36 -37.82 70.11
N GLY A 217 37.23 -37.76 71.12
CA GLY A 217 38.31 -36.80 71.09
C GLY A 217 37.85 -35.45 71.60
N VAL A 218 36.71 -35.40 72.30
CA VAL A 218 36.19 -34.17 72.85
C VAL A 218 37.25 -33.69 73.88
N ALA A 219 38.23 -32.79 73.70
CA ALA A 219 39.21 -32.40 74.75
C ALA A 219 38.66 -31.67 76.00
N ASP A 220 38.83 -32.20 77.23
CA ASP A 220 38.47 -31.49 78.48
C ASP A 220 38.85 -30.01 78.48
N GLY A 221 37.87 -29.18 78.17
CA GLY A 221 37.97 -27.74 78.12
C GLY A 221 38.70 -27.26 79.35
N THR A 222 39.89 -26.67 79.15
CA THR A 222 40.70 -26.16 80.25
C THR A 222 39.85 -25.21 81.09
N ILE A 223 39.92 -25.39 82.40
CA ILE A 223 39.17 -24.57 83.34
C ILE A 223 40.11 -23.48 83.91
N ALA A 224 40.60 -22.56 83.05
CA ALA A 224 41.57 -21.49 83.42
C ALA A 224 41.71 -20.35 82.36
N ALA A 225 42.54 -19.32 82.62
CA ALA A 225 42.67 -18.09 81.80
C ALA A 225 43.51 -18.28 80.51
N GLY A 226 42.84 -18.30 79.34
CA GLY A 226 43.45 -18.33 78.00
C GLY A 226 43.02 -19.47 77.05
N SER A 227 42.17 -20.43 77.46
CA SER A 227 41.87 -21.68 76.70
C SER A 227 40.63 -21.68 75.77
N LYS A 228 40.58 -22.62 74.81
CA LYS A 228 39.59 -22.77 73.72
C LYS A 228 39.25 -24.25 73.34
N ASP A 229 39.04 -25.12 74.32
CA ASP A 229 38.99 -26.59 74.10
C ASP A 229 37.61 -27.22 74.49
N ALA A 230 37.18 -28.40 73.99
CA ALA A 230 35.82 -28.98 74.21
C ALA A 230 35.79 -30.39 74.86
N VAL A 231 35.15 -30.69 76.01
CA VAL A 231 35.39 -31.85 76.95
C VAL A 231 35.03 -33.35 76.63
N ASN A 232 35.77 -34.37 77.12
CA ASN A 232 35.66 -35.84 76.78
C ASN A 232 34.97 -36.70 77.85
N GLY A 233 34.86 -38.01 77.58
CA GLY A 233 34.38 -39.06 78.51
C GLY A 233 35.41 -39.53 79.56
N GLY A 234 36.40 -38.70 79.91
CA GLY A 234 37.24 -38.85 81.11
C GLY A 234 36.52 -38.44 82.39
#